data_AF-A0A352DVN2-F1
#
_entry.id   AF-A0A352DVN2-F1
#
_cell.length_a   1.000
_cell.length_b   1.000
_cell.length_c   1.000
_cell.angle_alpha   90.00
_cell.angle_beta   90.00
_cell.angle_gamma   90.00
#
_symmetry.space_group_name_H-M   'P 1'
#
loop_
_entity.id
_entity.type
_entity.pdbx_description
1 polymer ?
#
loop_
_entity_poly.entity_id
_entity_poly.type
_entity_poly.pdbx_seq_one_letter_code
_entity_poly.pdbx_strand_id
1 'polypeptide(L)'
;DHTGDAFRGWRFQDDPGAGTFADTRVVHGGRSSLRVENRPGVRGVNRRVAVRLTVRPWHQYHASVWIRTDSFETPETVRLFAIGGDPGRTLNFQDLGVKATQDWTRHHVIINSLDAEEIMLYAGVWGAGGGRLWMDDLVIDEAPLVNVVRRPGCPLVVRCDDGRELEEGVHFRPVRDERMHELADRGDFEVYHDPPVIEFLPAAALADGAIVRASFHHAVSIYSGQVAASLSEPEVFAWFEHQVEGVARILAPRRWFLSHDEIRVANWSAPEIAAGRTAGDVLAANVARCAGIVRARQPEAGLCVWSDMFDPHHNARDAFYLVNGTLAGSWEGLPRDLLVINWNSGKPAESTRFFADRGHEQVLAGFYDGPVDAIREWLRASRDHAVAGVMYTTWRDDYSRLEAFADAAWGQ
;
A
#
# COMPACT_ATOMS: atom_id res chain seq x y z
N ASP A 1 -19.44 10.83 23.97
CA ASP A 1 -20.09 10.45 25.24
C ASP A 1 -19.46 9.23 25.85
N HIS A 2 -19.35 9.19 27.18
CA HIS A 2 -18.68 8.11 27.92
C HIS A 2 -19.39 7.82 29.25
N THR A 3 -19.16 6.63 29.81
CA THR A 3 -19.53 6.25 31.18
C THR A 3 -18.25 5.86 31.92
N GLY A 4 -17.79 6.68 32.88
CA GLY A 4 -16.43 6.52 33.40
C GLY A 4 -15.42 6.72 32.26
N ASP A 5 -14.46 5.83 32.10
CA ASP A 5 -13.48 5.87 31.00
C ASP A 5 -13.93 5.13 29.72
N ALA A 6 -15.12 4.52 29.72
CA ALA A 6 -15.62 3.77 28.58
C ALA A 6 -16.45 4.65 27.63
N PHE A 7 -16.03 4.78 26.37
CA PHE A 7 -16.74 5.54 25.35
C PHE A 7 -17.96 4.76 24.83
N ARG A 8 -19.11 5.44 24.72
CA ARG A 8 -20.37 4.85 24.24
C ARG A 8 -20.40 4.79 22.71
N GLY A 9 -21.10 3.80 22.15
CA GLY A 9 -21.27 3.62 20.69
C GLY A 9 -20.10 2.91 20.00
N TRP A 10 -18.99 2.71 20.71
CA TRP A 10 -17.86 1.92 20.22
C TRP A 10 -18.12 0.44 20.45
N ARG A 11 -17.75 -0.38 19.46
CA ARG A 11 -17.87 -1.84 19.54
C ARG A 11 -16.81 -2.43 20.47
N PHE A 12 -15.66 -1.77 20.55
CA PHE A 12 -14.48 -2.24 21.25
C PHE A 12 -13.66 -1.06 21.78
N GLN A 13 -13.07 -1.22 22.98
CA GLN A 13 -12.10 -0.32 23.58
C GLN A 13 -11.15 -1.13 24.47
N ASP A 14 -9.84 -0.98 24.25
CA ASP A 14 -8.81 -1.63 25.09
C ASP A 14 -8.68 -0.92 26.46
N ASP A 15 -8.76 -1.66 27.57
CA ASP A 15 -8.44 -1.23 28.93
C ASP A 15 -8.99 0.15 29.41
N PRO A 16 -10.33 0.39 29.38
CA PRO A 16 -10.91 1.61 29.96
C PRO A 16 -10.53 1.79 31.44
N GLY A 17 -9.96 2.94 31.79
CA GLY A 17 -9.53 3.29 33.15
C GLY A 17 -8.18 2.72 33.58
N ALA A 18 -7.49 1.99 32.69
CA ALA A 18 -6.17 1.42 32.97
C ALA A 18 -5.12 1.76 31.91
N GLY A 19 -5.51 1.86 30.64
CA GLY A 19 -4.65 2.27 29.52
C GLY A 19 -5.30 3.24 28.56
N THR A 20 -6.63 3.26 28.50
CA THR A 20 -7.43 4.27 27.79
C THR A 20 -8.34 5.01 28.76
N PHE A 21 -8.50 6.31 28.57
CA PHE A 21 -9.23 7.17 29.49
C PHE A 21 -10.09 8.17 28.74
N ALA A 22 -11.23 8.54 29.31
CA ALA A 22 -12.01 9.67 28.83
C ALA A 22 -11.48 10.95 29.49
N ASP A 23 -10.63 11.68 28.78
CA ASP A 23 -10.00 12.89 29.30
C ASP A 23 -10.85 14.12 29.00
N THR A 24 -11.29 14.82 30.06
CA THR A 24 -12.12 16.02 29.97
C THR A 24 -11.32 17.32 30.11
N ARG A 25 -10.00 17.24 30.26
CA ARG A 25 -9.11 18.40 30.44
C ARG A 25 -8.36 18.75 29.18
N VAL A 26 -7.87 17.74 28.45
CA VAL A 26 -7.17 17.91 27.18
C VAL A 26 -8.10 17.43 26.08
N VAL A 27 -8.77 18.37 25.41
CA VAL A 27 -9.75 18.11 24.36
C VAL A 27 -9.41 18.96 23.14
N HIS A 28 -9.75 18.47 21.96
CA HIS A 28 -9.76 19.28 20.75
C HIS A 28 -11.16 19.84 20.52
N GLY A 29 -12.14 18.94 20.44
CA GLY A 29 -13.55 19.23 20.24
C GLY A 29 -14.43 18.64 21.35
N GLY A 30 -15.69 19.05 21.40
CA GLY A 30 -16.68 18.45 22.31
C GLY A 30 -16.34 18.56 23.80
N ARG A 31 -16.52 17.46 24.54
CA ARG A 31 -16.43 17.41 26.03
C ARG A 31 -15.33 16.49 26.57
N SER A 32 -14.79 15.61 25.73
CA SER A 32 -13.85 14.57 26.16
C SER A 32 -13.09 14.03 24.95
N SER A 33 -11.79 13.77 25.11
CA SER A 33 -10.96 13.06 24.13
C SER A 33 -10.56 11.68 24.67
N LEU A 34 -10.20 10.76 23.78
CA LEU A 34 -9.61 9.47 24.14
C LEU A 34 -8.14 9.69 24.47
N ARG A 35 -7.76 9.59 25.75
CA ARG A 35 -6.35 9.58 26.17
C ARG A 35 -5.83 8.15 26.26
N VAL A 36 -4.69 7.90 25.64
CA VAL A 36 -3.87 6.71 25.80
C VAL A 36 -2.67 7.04 26.68
N GLU A 37 -2.51 6.31 27.78
CA GLU A 37 -1.33 6.42 28.65
C GLU A 37 -1.10 5.10 29.36
N ASN A 38 0.08 4.52 29.17
CA ASN A 38 0.47 3.32 29.89
C ASN A 38 0.98 3.67 31.29
N ARG A 39 0.71 2.78 32.25
CA ARG A 39 1.37 2.82 33.55
C ARG A 39 2.89 2.66 33.38
N PRO A 40 3.70 3.25 34.28
CA PRO A 40 5.14 3.03 34.28
C PRO A 40 5.50 1.54 34.22
N GLY A 41 6.43 1.18 33.34
CA GLY A 41 6.88 -0.21 33.12
C GLY A 41 6.02 -1.04 32.16
N VAL A 42 4.83 -0.59 31.76
CA VAL A 42 4.01 -1.29 30.74
C VAL A 42 4.41 -0.81 29.35
N ARG A 43 4.70 -1.76 28.45
CA ARG A 43 5.08 -1.51 27.04
C ARG A 43 4.51 -2.59 26.13
N GLY A 44 4.32 -2.28 24.85
CA GLY A 44 3.95 -3.26 23.83
C GLY A 44 2.50 -3.73 23.90
N VAL A 45 1.63 -3.04 24.63
CA VAL A 45 0.20 -3.40 24.74
C VAL A 45 -0.64 -2.55 23.81
N ASN A 46 -1.64 -3.14 23.16
CA ASN A 46 -2.56 -2.41 22.29
C ASN A 46 -3.48 -1.46 23.07
N ARG A 47 -3.79 -0.32 22.47
CA ARG A 47 -4.64 0.74 23.02
C ARG A 47 -5.53 1.27 21.90
N ARG A 48 -6.61 0.54 21.61
CA ARG A 48 -7.44 0.77 20.43
C ARG A 48 -8.90 0.96 20.81
N VAL A 49 -9.60 1.69 19.96
CA VAL A 49 -11.05 1.70 19.87
C VAL A 49 -11.47 1.24 18.49
N ALA A 50 -12.64 0.62 18.39
CA ALA A 50 -13.19 0.24 17.09
C ALA A 50 -14.70 0.43 17.06
N VAL A 51 -15.20 0.92 15.94
CA VAL A 51 -16.62 1.10 15.68
C VAL A 51 -17.01 0.34 14.42
N ARG A 52 -18.22 -0.20 14.43
CA ARG A 52 -18.83 -0.89 13.30
C ARG A 52 -19.70 0.09 12.55
N LEU A 53 -19.50 0.20 11.24
CA LEU A 53 -20.20 1.15 10.39
C LEU A 53 -20.76 0.43 9.17
N THR A 54 -22.03 0.70 8.86
CA THR A 54 -22.61 0.37 7.56
C THR A 54 -22.04 1.33 6.52
N VAL A 55 -21.57 0.80 5.42
CA VAL A 55 -21.05 1.56 4.28
C VAL A 55 -21.71 1.07 2.99
N ARG A 56 -21.56 1.84 1.92
CA ARG A 56 -21.97 1.40 0.59
C ARG A 56 -20.79 0.72 -0.09
N PRO A 57 -20.98 -0.46 -0.71
CA PRO A 57 -19.94 -1.05 -1.54
C PRO A 57 -19.52 -0.10 -2.66
N TRP A 58 -18.25 -0.15 -3.05
CA TRP A 58 -17.64 0.58 -4.16
C TRP A 58 -17.71 2.09 -3.99
N HIS A 59 -17.60 2.57 -2.75
CA HIS A 59 -17.56 4.00 -2.42
C HIS A 59 -16.21 4.37 -1.81
N GLN A 60 -15.82 5.63 -2.04
CA GLN A 60 -14.63 6.24 -1.48
C GLN A 60 -15.01 7.04 -0.23
N TYR A 61 -14.41 6.68 0.90
CA TYR A 61 -14.59 7.33 2.18
C TYR A 61 -13.30 8.01 2.62
N HIS A 62 -13.43 9.18 3.22
CA HIS A 62 -12.36 9.86 3.95
C HIS A 62 -12.62 9.71 5.44
N ALA A 63 -11.64 9.20 6.18
CA ALA A 63 -11.66 9.26 7.63
C ALA A 63 -10.54 10.17 8.14
N SER A 64 -10.84 10.94 9.19
CA SER A 64 -9.86 11.80 9.83
C SER A 64 -10.00 11.82 11.34
N VAL A 65 -8.88 12.04 12.03
CA VAL A 65 -8.81 12.14 13.48
C VAL A 65 -7.81 13.22 13.88
N TRP A 66 -8.13 13.98 14.93
CA TRP A 66 -7.19 14.90 15.55
C TRP A 66 -6.35 14.17 16.59
N ILE A 67 -5.03 14.31 16.50
CA ILE A 67 -4.08 13.65 17.40
C ILE A 67 -3.16 14.67 18.04
N ARG A 68 -2.99 14.56 19.35
CA ARG A 68 -1.98 15.25 20.14
C ARG A 68 -1.11 14.23 20.86
N THR A 69 0.17 14.50 21.00
CA THR A 69 1.09 13.63 21.75
C THR A 69 2.00 14.45 22.66
N ASP A 70 2.40 13.84 23.77
CA ASP A 70 3.38 14.40 24.71
C ASP A 70 4.35 13.29 25.11
N SER A 71 5.58 13.40 24.60
CA SER A 71 6.68 12.46 24.84
C SER A 71 6.28 10.99 24.61
N PHE A 72 5.42 10.74 23.61
CA PHE A 72 4.93 9.42 23.25
C PHE A 72 6.02 8.61 22.55
N GLU A 73 6.32 7.42 23.07
CA GLU A 73 7.52 6.67 22.69
C GLU A 73 7.38 5.89 21.38
N THR A 74 6.16 5.59 20.93
CA THR A 74 5.90 4.71 19.76
C THR A 74 4.93 5.35 18.74
N PRO A 75 5.18 6.58 18.28
CA PRO A 75 4.24 7.31 17.41
C PRO A 75 3.97 6.61 16.06
N GLU A 76 4.91 5.83 15.55
CA GLU A 76 4.79 5.03 14.32
C GLU A 76 3.76 3.89 14.42
N THR A 77 3.40 3.49 15.65
CA THR A 77 2.41 2.43 15.90
C THR A 77 0.97 2.94 16.00
N VAL A 78 0.78 4.25 15.83
CA VAL A 78 -0.52 4.91 15.84
C VAL A 78 -1.18 4.73 14.48
N ARG A 79 -2.37 4.13 14.44
CA ARG A 79 -3.05 3.80 13.18
C ARG A 79 -4.52 4.20 13.20
N LEU A 80 -5.02 4.55 12.02
CA LEU A 80 -6.43 4.69 11.67
C LEU A 80 -6.67 3.83 10.43
N PHE A 81 -7.46 2.77 10.53
CA PHE A 81 -7.74 1.94 9.37
C PHE A 81 -9.07 1.19 9.46
N ALA A 82 -9.58 0.77 8.32
CA ALA A 82 -10.78 -0.04 8.20
C ALA A 82 -10.46 -1.48 7.83
N ILE A 83 -11.22 -2.42 8.40
CA ILE A 83 -11.32 -3.80 7.91
C ILE A 83 -12.74 -4.01 7.39
N GLY A 84 -12.89 -4.59 6.19
CA GLY A 84 -14.18 -4.97 5.60
C GLY A 84 -14.09 -6.28 4.81
N GLY A 85 -15.25 -6.79 4.39
CA GLY A 85 -15.37 -8.05 3.65
C GLY A 85 -15.31 -9.31 4.53
N ASP A 86 -15.54 -10.47 3.91
CA ASP A 86 -15.42 -11.80 4.51
C ASP A 86 -14.66 -12.76 3.57
N PRO A 87 -13.44 -13.21 3.93
CA PRO A 87 -12.71 -12.90 5.16
C PRO A 87 -12.28 -11.43 5.24
N GLY A 88 -12.12 -10.93 6.48
CA GLY A 88 -11.79 -9.52 6.73
C GLY A 88 -10.48 -9.08 6.07
N ARG A 89 -10.54 -7.99 5.30
CA ARG A 89 -9.43 -7.36 4.58
C ARG A 89 -9.20 -5.94 5.10
N THR A 90 -7.93 -5.57 5.31
CA THR A 90 -7.57 -4.17 5.58
C THR A 90 -7.75 -3.33 4.31
N LEU A 91 -8.51 -2.24 4.40
CA LEU A 91 -8.95 -1.45 3.24
C LEU A 91 -8.08 -0.22 2.98
N ASN A 92 -7.13 0.09 3.87
CA ASN A 92 -6.21 1.21 3.74
C ASN A 92 -4.92 0.96 4.54
N PHE A 93 -3.79 1.51 4.07
CA PHE A 93 -2.46 1.21 4.61
C PHE A 93 -1.59 2.45 4.81
N GLN A 94 -2.18 3.65 4.92
CA GLN A 94 -1.41 4.87 5.11
C GLN A 94 -0.81 4.96 6.52
N ASP A 95 0.40 5.48 6.59
CA ASP A 95 1.00 5.88 7.85
C ASP A 95 0.53 7.29 8.22
N LEU A 96 0.15 7.50 9.48
CA LEU A 96 -0.32 8.81 9.93
C LEU A 96 0.84 9.81 10.10
N GLY A 97 2.08 9.35 10.23
CA GLY A 97 3.23 10.24 10.40
C GLY A 97 3.23 11.02 11.73
N VAL A 98 2.51 10.51 12.74
CA VAL A 98 2.46 11.05 14.11
C VAL A 98 3.89 11.22 14.66
N LYS A 99 4.10 12.25 15.47
CA LYS A 99 5.36 12.60 16.11
C LYS A 99 5.29 12.28 17.60
N ALA A 100 6.46 12.08 18.21
CA ALA A 100 6.55 11.78 19.64
C ALA A 100 5.97 12.92 20.51
N THR A 101 6.10 14.16 20.07
CA THR A 101 5.43 15.32 20.67
C THR A 101 4.90 16.21 19.56
N GLN A 102 3.59 16.46 19.57
CA GLN A 102 2.91 17.38 18.66
C GLN A 102 1.67 17.94 19.34
N ASP A 103 1.30 19.17 18.98
CA ASP A 103 -0.03 19.67 19.30
C ASP A 103 -1.09 19.00 18.39
N TRP A 104 -2.36 19.26 18.67
CA TRP A 104 -3.47 18.77 17.86
C TRP A 104 -3.22 18.97 16.36
N THR A 105 -3.10 17.85 15.66
CA THR A 105 -2.92 17.83 14.20
C THR A 105 -3.92 16.85 13.63
N ARG A 106 -4.57 17.23 12.52
CA ARG A 106 -5.49 16.36 11.81
C ARG A 106 -4.72 15.38 10.94
N HIS A 107 -5.09 14.12 11.03
CA HIS A 107 -4.55 13.02 10.24
C HIS A 107 -5.65 12.42 9.38
N HIS A 108 -5.29 11.90 8.21
CA HIS A 108 -6.24 11.51 7.17
C HIS A 108 -5.94 10.10 6.67
N VAL A 109 -6.98 9.35 6.33
CA VAL A 109 -6.89 8.14 5.52
C VAL A 109 -8.02 8.10 4.50
N ILE A 110 -7.76 7.45 3.36
CA ILE A 110 -8.78 7.15 2.35
C ILE A 110 -9.06 5.65 2.36
N ILE A 111 -10.34 5.32 2.33
CA ILE A 111 -10.86 3.96 2.38
C ILE A 111 -11.70 3.76 1.12
N ASN A 112 -11.35 2.75 0.31
CA ASN A 112 -12.29 2.21 -0.67
C ASN A 112 -13.02 1.06 0.02
N SER A 113 -14.36 1.12 0.10
CA SER A 113 -15.14 0.03 0.72
C SER A 113 -15.05 -1.28 -0.05
N LEU A 114 -14.64 -1.24 -1.32
CA LEU A 114 -14.64 -2.40 -2.23
C LEU A 114 -16.02 -3.09 -2.20
N ASP A 115 -16.09 -4.39 -2.04
CA ASP A 115 -17.33 -5.15 -1.94
C ASP A 115 -17.97 -5.12 -0.54
N ALA A 116 -17.39 -4.41 0.44
CA ALA A 116 -17.90 -4.41 1.80
C ALA A 116 -19.16 -3.53 1.97
N GLU A 117 -20.16 -4.09 2.67
CA GLU A 117 -21.36 -3.37 3.14
C GLU A 117 -21.23 -2.91 4.60
N GLU A 118 -20.25 -3.47 5.32
CA GLU A 118 -19.93 -3.13 6.70
C GLU A 118 -18.41 -3.08 6.85
N ILE A 119 -17.92 -2.11 7.63
CA ILE A 119 -16.53 -2.02 8.04
C ILE A 119 -16.39 -1.92 9.56
N MET A 120 -15.26 -2.42 10.06
CA MET A 120 -14.74 -2.10 11.38
C MET A 120 -13.67 -1.02 11.23
N LEU A 121 -14.00 0.21 11.63
CA LEU A 121 -13.04 1.32 11.68
C LEU A 121 -12.31 1.30 13.02
N TYR A 122 -11.00 1.15 12.98
CA TYR A 122 -10.13 1.16 14.15
C TYR A 122 -9.34 2.47 14.24
N ALA A 123 -9.21 2.99 15.45
CA ALA A 123 -8.27 4.07 15.79
C ALA A 123 -7.52 3.69 17.07
N GLY A 124 -6.23 3.95 17.13
CA GLY A 124 -5.46 3.70 18.35
C GLY A 124 -4.00 3.33 18.08
N VAL A 125 -3.44 2.55 19.00
CA VAL A 125 -2.02 2.22 19.02
C VAL A 125 -1.82 0.70 19.10
N TRP A 126 -0.94 0.16 18.26
CA TRP A 126 -0.55 -1.26 18.25
C TRP A 126 0.81 -1.42 18.89
N GLY A 127 0.83 -1.82 20.16
CA GLY A 127 2.06 -1.90 20.94
C GLY A 127 2.48 -0.56 21.56
N ALA A 128 1.57 0.08 22.30
CA ALA A 128 1.82 1.37 22.92
C ALA A 128 3.05 1.36 23.86
N GLY A 129 3.91 2.36 23.70
CA GLY A 129 5.01 2.67 24.60
C GLY A 129 4.59 3.51 25.81
N GLY A 130 5.53 4.27 26.36
CA GLY A 130 5.28 5.32 27.36
C GLY A 130 4.82 6.65 26.75
N GLY A 131 4.62 7.64 27.61
CA GLY A 131 4.11 8.97 27.23
C GLY A 131 2.60 9.01 27.09
N ARG A 132 2.08 10.12 26.55
CA ARG A 132 0.65 10.36 26.37
C ARG A 132 0.29 10.64 24.92
N LEU A 133 -0.85 10.10 24.51
CA LEU A 133 -1.48 10.39 23.24
C LEU A 133 -2.96 10.70 23.49
N TRP A 134 -3.50 11.67 22.76
CA TRP A 134 -4.93 11.97 22.74
C TRP A 134 -5.45 11.87 21.31
N MET A 135 -6.63 11.28 21.16
CA MET A 135 -7.40 11.21 19.91
C MET A 135 -8.75 11.86 20.13
N ASP A 136 -9.15 12.70 19.19
CA ASP A 136 -10.42 13.40 19.25
C ASP A 136 -10.98 13.67 17.84
N ASP A 137 -12.27 14.01 17.78
CA ASP A 137 -12.98 14.38 16.55
C ASP A 137 -12.73 13.39 15.39
N LEU A 138 -12.85 12.08 15.67
CA LEU A 138 -12.85 11.06 14.61
C LEU A 138 -14.12 11.21 13.77
N VAL A 139 -13.94 11.47 12.48
CA VAL A 139 -15.02 11.61 11.50
C VAL A 139 -14.72 10.73 10.29
N ILE A 140 -15.78 10.20 9.68
CA ILE A 140 -15.74 9.48 8.41
C ILE A 140 -16.91 9.94 7.54
N ASP A 141 -16.60 10.37 6.31
CA ASP A 141 -17.55 10.88 5.32
C ASP A 141 -17.23 10.30 3.94
N GLU A 142 -18.20 10.30 3.03
CA GLU A 142 -17.93 10.03 1.61
C GLU A 142 -17.12 11.18 1.01
N ALA A 143 -16.05 10.86 0.29
CA ALA A 143 -15.15 11.83 -0.34
C ALA A 143 -14.80 11.37 -1.76
N PRO A 144 -15.76 11.39 -2.70
CA PRO A 144 -15.55 10.88 -4.04
C PRO A 144 -14.61 11.78 -4.85
N LEU A 145 -13.90 11.19 -5.81
CA LEU A 145 -13.02 11.85 -6.79
C LEU A 145 -11.67 12.34 -6.26
N VAL A 146 -11.37 12.17 -4.96
CA VAL A 146 -10.00 12.38 -4.47
C VAL A 146 -9.06 11.40 -5.18
N ASN A 147 -7.98 11.89 -5.77
CA ASN A 147 -7.04 11.14 -6.58
C ASN A 147 -7.68 10.38 -7.75
N VAL A 148 -8.70 10.96 -8.42
CA VAL A 148 -9.36 10.33 -9.56
C VAL A 148 -8.39 10.07 -10.72
N VAL A 149 -8.29 8.81 -11.15
CA VAL A 149 -7.41 8.38 -12.24
C VAL A 149 -8.11 8.57 -13.57
N ARG A 150 -7.45 9.28 -14.50
CA ARG A 150 -7.96 9.59 -15.84
C ARG A 150 -7.09 8.92 -16.92
N ARG A 151 -7.49 7.73 -17.38
CA ARG A 151 -6.86 7.01 -18.51
C ARG A 151 -7.87 6.05 -19.16
N PRO A 152 -7.62 5.54 -20.39
CA PRO A 152 -8.57 4.65 -21.09
C PRO A 152 -9.02 3.44 -20.27
N GLY A 153 -8.10 2.82 -19.50
CA GLY A 153 -8.42 1.69 -18.62
C GLY A 153 -9.17 2.02 -17.33
N CYS A 154 -9.38 3.30 -17.03
CA CYS A 154 -10.02 3.80 -15.81
C CYS A 154 -11.06 4.89 -16.15
N PRO A 155 -12.19 4.54 -16.77
CA PRO A 155 -13.17 5.52 -17.19
C PRO A 155 -13.87 6.19 -15.99
N LEU A 156 -14.26 7.46 -16.16
CA LEU A 156 -15.28 8.11 -15.37
C LEU A 156 -16.62 7.97 -16.10
N VAL A 157 -17.60 7.36 -15.44
CA VAL A 157 -18.97 7.23 -15.95
C VAL A 157 -19.90 7.96 -15.00
N VAL A 158 -20.65 8.94 -15.52
CA VAL A 158 -21.63 9.71 -14.75
C VAL A 158 -23.03 9.40 -15.28
N ARG A 159 -23.95 9.02 -14.40
CA ARG A 159 -25.32 8.65 -14.76
C ARG A 159 -26.33 9.33 -13.86
N CYS A 160 -27.46 9.73 -14.43
CA CYS A 160 -28.66 10.05 -13.66
C CYS A 160 -29.19 8.80 -12.95
N ASP A 161 -30.02 8.98 -11.93
CA ASP A 161 -30.62 7.84 -11.20
C ASP A 161 -31.56 6.98 -12.07
N ASP A 162 -32.10 7.52 -13.17
CA ASP A 162 -32.87 6.79 -14.19
C ASP A 162 -32.00 5.97 -15.16
N GLY A 163 -30.67 6.02 -15.01
CA GLY A 163 -29.71 5.32 -15.85
C GLY A 163 -29.24 6.09 -17.09
N ARG A 164 -29.76 7.29 -17.36
CA ARG A 164 -29.28 8.13 -18.46
C ARG A 164 -27.82 8.51 -18.23
N GLU A 165 -26.95 8.11 -19.17
CA GLU A 165 -25.54 8.47 -19.14
C GLU A 165 -25.34 9.93 -19.55
N LEU A 166 -24.50 10.62 -18.77
CA LEU A 166 -24.07 11.97 -19.04
C LEU A 166 -22.68 11.90 -19.65
N GLU A 167 -22.52 12.61 -20.76
CA GLU A 167 -21.26 12.70 -21.52
C GLU A 167 -20.43 13.90 -21.05
N GLU A 168 -19.14 13.65 -20.75
CA GLU A 168 -18.17 14.68 -20.39
C GLU A 168 -17.91 15.62 -21.58
N GLY A 169 -17.78 16.92 -21.32
CA GLY A 169 -17.68 17.98 -22.34
C GLY A 169 -19.01 18.42 -22.95
N VAL A 170 -20.08 17.61 -22.82
CA VAL A 170 -21.43 17.93 -23.29
C VAL A 170 -22.35 18.26 -22.12
N HIS A 171 -22.50 17.33 -21.19
CA HIS A 171 -23.42 17.43 -20.06
C HIS A 171 -22.71 17.92 -18.78
N PHE A 172 -21.40 17.73 -18.65
CA PHE A 172 -20.61 18.27 -17.55
C PHE A 172 -19.19 18.61 -18.03
N ARG A 173 -18.48 19.50 -17.32
CA ARG A 173 -17.09 19.85 -17.67
C ARG A 173 -16.13 18.69 -17.41
N PRO A 174 -14.97 18.63 -18.11
CA PRO A 174 -13.93 17.67 -17.82
C PRO A 174 -13.57 17.65 -16.33
N VAL A 175 -13.62 16.47 -15.71
CA VAL A 175 -13.32 16.29 -14.29
C VAL A 175 -11.83 16.04 -14.12
N ARG A 176 -11.19 16.90 -13.33
CA ARG A 176 -9.76 16.86 -13.07
C ARG A 176 -9.46 17.09 -11.60
N ASP A 177 -8.57 16.28 -11.04
CA ASP A 177 -8.03 16.50 -9.71
C ASP A 177 -6.75 17.30 -9.80
N GLU A 178 -6.88 18.63 -9.69
CA GLU A 178 -5.74 19.54 -9.81
C GLU A 178 -4.64 19.24 -8.78
N ARG A 179 -5.00 18.86 -7.55
CA ARG A 179 -4.01 18.58 -6.51
C ARG A 179 -3.22 17.31 -6.82
N MET A 180 -3.90 16.26 -7.28
CA MET A 180 -3.24 15.07 -7.80
C MET A 180 -2.29 15.45 -8.94
N HIS A 181 -2.71 16.28 -9.90
CA HIS A 181 -1.88 16.64 -11.04
C HIS A 181 -0.65 17.47 -10.67
N GLU A 182 -0.77 18.41 -9.73
CA GLU A 182 0.37 19.19 -9.22
C GLU A 182 1.46 18.30 -8.61
N LEU A 183 1.06 17.20 -7.96
CA LEU A 183 1.96 16.29 -7.26
C LEU A 183 2.41 15.11 -8.12
N ALA A 184 1.61 14.72 -9.13
CA ALA A 184 1.88 13.57 -10.00
C ALA A 184 3.17 13.71 -10.80
N ASP A 185 3.58 14.93 -11.18
CA ASP A 185 4.87 15.18 -11.83
C ASP A 185 6.07 14.78 -10.94
N ARG A 186 5.85 14.70 -9.62
CA ARG A 186 6.83 14.24 -8.63
C ARG A 186 6.63 12.77 -8.24
N GLY A 187 5.62 12.10 -8.82
CA GLY A 187 5.20 10.75 -8.44
C GLY A 187 4.56 10.69 -7.03
N ASP A 188 4.07 11.82 -6.53
CA ASP A 188 3.55 11.95 -5.16
C ASP A 188 2.02 12.13 -5.17
N PHE A 189 1.38 11.70 -4.08
CA PHE A 189 -0.07 11.76 -3.90
C PHE A 189 -0.37 12.15 -2.46
N GLU A 190 -1.12 13.23 -2.29
CA GLU A 190 -1.70 13.52 -0.99
C GLU A 190 -2.72 12.45 -0.63
N VAL A 191 -2.69 12.03 0.64
CA VAL A 191 -3.69 11.09 1.15
C VAL A 191 -5.08 11.69 1.03
N TYR A 192 -5.22 12.99 1.28
CA TYR A 192 -6.50 13.68 1.17
C TYR A 192 -6.31 15.18 0.91
N HIS A 193 -7.24 15.72 0.14
CA HIS A 193 -7.47 17.15 -0.13
C HIS A 193 -8.95 17.33 -0.46
N ASP A 194 -9.40 18.57 -0.61
CA ASP A 194 -10.78 18.86 -0.97
C ASP A 194 -11.14 18.15 -2.30
N PRO A 195 -12.20 17.31 -2.33
CA PRO A 195 -12.49 16.53 -3.52
C PRO A 195 -12.87 17.41 -4.72
N PRO A 196 -12.46 17.02 -5.94
CA PRO A 196 -12.94 17.66 -7.16
C PRO A 196 -14.46 17.62 -7.28
N VAL A 197 -15.05 18.66 -7.88
CA VAL A 197 -16.49 18.74 -8.11
C VAL A 197 -16.82 18.51 -9.59
N ILE A 198 -17.96 17.87 -9.86
CA ILE A 198 -18.49 17.73 -11.21
C ILE A 198 -19.35 18.96 -11.53
N GLU A 199 -18.89 19.79 -12.47
CA GLU A 199 -19.66 20.96 -12.91
C GLU A 199 -20.59 20.59 -14.07
N PHE A 200 -21.89 20.46 -13.76
CA PHE A 200 -22.92 20.17 -14.76
C PHE A 200 -23.23 21.39 -15.64
N LEU A 201 -23.38 21.14 -16.94
CA LEU A 201 -23.73 22.13 -17.95
C LEU A 201 -25.25 22.12 -18.20
N PRO A 202 -25.83 23.20 -18.76
CA PRO A 202 -27.27 23.26 -19.03
C PRO A 202 -27.80 22.09 -19.88
N ALA A 203 -26.97 21.53 -20.77
CA ALA A 203 -27.33 20.37 -21.58
C ALA A 203 -27.59 19.10 -20.77
N ALA A 204 -27.10 18.99 -19.52
CA ALA A 204 -27.45 17.89 -18.62
C ALA A 204 -28.96 17.81 -18.35
N ALA A 205 -29.65 18.96 -18.39
CA ALA A 205 -31.07 19.09 -18.07
C ALA A 205 -31.44 18.44 -16.73
N LEU A 206 -30.60 18.67 -15.71
CA LEU A 206 -30.84 18.18 -14.35
C LEU A 206 -31.75 19.16 -13.61
N ALA A 207 -32.74 18.64 -12.88
CA ALA A 207 -33.51 19.42 -11.93
C ALA A 207 -32.72 19.62 -10.63
N ASP A 208 -33.02 20.69 -9.89
CA ASP A 208 -32.47 20.90 -8.55
C ASP A 208 -32.80 19.69 -7.65
N GLY A 209 -31.78 19.15 -6.98
CA GLY A 209 -31.89 17.95 -6.16
C GLY A 209 -31.86 16.62 -6.92
N ALA A 210 -31.64 16.62 -8.24
CA ALA A 210 -31.45 15.39 -9.01
C ALA A 210 -30.26 14.58 -8.49
N ILE A 211 -30.45 13.26 -8.38
CA ILE A 211 -29.40 12.33 -7.97
C ILE A 211 -28.63 11.88 -9.21
N VAL A 212 -27.30 11.98 -9.12
CA VAL A 212 -26.34 11.48 -10.09
C VAL A 212 -25.38 10.51 -9.42
N ARG A 213 -24.90 9.53 -10.17
CA ARG A 213 -23.96 8.50 -9.73
C ARG A 213 -22.71 8.58 -10.59
N ALA A 214 -21.55 8.58 -9.95
CA ALA A 214 -20.26 8.55 -10.62
C ALA A 214 -19.54 7.23 -10.32
N SER A 215 -19.15 6.51 -11.35
CA SER A 215 -18.24 5.37 -11.27
C SER A 215 -16.88 5.78 -11.80
N PHE A 216 -15.84 5.58 -11.00
CA PHE A 216 -14.48 6.03 -11.29
C PHE A 216 -13.44 5.13 -10.61
N HIS A 217 -12.17 5.35 -10.95
CA HIS A 217 -11.04 4.74 -10.27
C HIS A 217 -10.25 5.84 -9.57
N HIS A 218 -9.63 5.53 -8.42
CA HIS A 218 -8.76 6.46 -7.71
C HIS A 218 -7.43 5.79 -7.36
N ALA A 219 -6.39 6.61 -7.29
CA ALA A 219 -5.09 6.16 -6.80
C ALA A 219 -5.11 6.12 -5.27
N VAL A 220 -4.45 5.11 -4.71
CA VAL A 220 -4.26 4.98 -3.27
C VAL A 220 -2.77 4.88 -2.99
N SER A 221 -2.32 5.62 -1.98
CA SER A 221 -0.97 5.50 -1.46
C SER A 221 -0.90 4.44 -0.37
N ILE A 222 0.21 3.71 -0.34
CA ILE A 222 0.56 2.76 0.71
C ILE A 222 1.67 3.35 1.57
N TYR A 223 1.55 3.22 2.89
CA TYR A 223 2.49 3.73 3.88
C TYR A 223 2.77 5.22 3.69
N SER A 224 4.03 5.58 3.49
CA SER A 224 4.54 6.93 3.30
C SER A 224 4.61 7.37 1.83
N GLY A 225 3.69 6.88 0.98
CA GLY A 225 3.52 7.41 -0.38
C GLY A 225 3.80 6.44 -1.54
N GLN A 226 3.95 5.12 -1.29
CA GLN A 226 4.11 4.18 -2.40
C GLN A 226 2.84 4.14 -3.26
N VAL A 227 3.00 4.33 -4.56
CA VAL A 227 1.91 4.19 -5.55
C VAL A 227 2.33 3.21 -6.63
N ALA A 228 1.44 2.28 -6.96
CA ALA A 228 1.68 1.26 -7.98
C ALA A 228 1.29 1.79 -9.37
N ALA A 229 2.16 1.56 -10.35
CA ALA A 229 1.83 1.76 -11.76
C ALA A 229 0.89 0.65 -12.27
N SER A 230 0.16 0.91 -13.35
CA SER A 230 -0.62 -0.12 -14.02
C SER A 230 0.29 -1.20 -14.61
N LEU A 231 -0.08 -2.46 -14.41
CA LEU A 231 0.67 -3.59 -14.95
C LEU A 231 0.34 -3.87 -16.43
N SER A 232 -0.72 -3.28 -16.97
CA SER A 232 -1.22 -3.59 -18.32
C SER A 232 -1.33 -2.38 -19.26
N GLU A 233 -1.29 -1.14 -18.75
CA GLU A 233 -1.43 0.07 -19.58
C GLU A 233 -0.30 0.17 -20.62
N PRO A 234 -0.61 0.33 -21.93
CA PRO A 234 0.40 0.48 -22.97
C PRO A 234 1.41 1.59 -22.72
N GLU A 235 0.98 2.73 -22.17
CA GLU A 235 1.84 3.89 -21.92
C GLU A 235 2.93 3.63 -20.87
N VAL A 236 2.66 2.77 -19.87
CA VAL A 236 3.69 2.35 -18.89
C VAL A 236 4.85 1.66 -19.60
N PHE A 237 4.56 0.83 -20.60
CA PHE A 237 5.61 0.15 -21.37
C PHE A 237 6.36 1.10 -22.31
N ALA A 238 5.71 2.15 -22.82
CA ALA A 238 6.39 3.18 -23.60
C ALA A 238 7.39 3.96 -22.75
N TRP A 239 7.01 4.32 -21.52
CA TRP A 239 7.93 4.93 -20.55
C TRP A 239 9.07 3.99 -20.16
N PHE A 240 8.77 2.72 -19.93
CA PHE A 240 9.78 1.71 -19.63
C PHE A 240 10.77 1.53 -20.78
N GLU A 241 10.30 1.46 -22.03
CA GLU A 241 11.16 1.39 -23.22
C GLU A 241 12.07 2.63 -23.35
N HIS A 242 11.53 3.82 -23.11
CA HIS A 242 12.32 5.05 -23.07
C HIS A 242 13.41 5.02 -21.99
N GLN A 243 13.09 4.53 -20.79
CA GLN A 243 14.06 4.38 -19.69
C GLN A 243 15.14 3.35 -20.05
N VAL A 244 14.77 2.21 -20.64
CA VAL A 244 15.71 1.20 -21.14
C VAL A 244 16.63 1.79 -22.19
N GLU A 245 16.12 2.61 -23.13
CA GLU A 245 16.98 3.29 -24.10
C GLU A 245 18.00 4.20 -23.42
N GLY A 246 17.55 5.01 -22.46
CA GLY A 246 18.41 5.92 -21.70
C GLY A 246 19.51 5.18 -20.93
N VAL A 247 19.16 4.15 -20.18
CA VAL A 247 20.12 3.35 -19.41
C VAL A 247 21.08 2.59 -20.32
N ALA A 248 20.59 2.03 -21.42
CA ALA A 248 21.44 1.32 -22.38
C ALA A 248 22.46 2.26 -23.04
N ARG A 249 22.05 3.50 -23.32
CA ARG A 249 22.92 4.54 -23.89
C ARG A 249 23.98 5.04 -22.90
N ILE A 250 23.63 5.18 -21.62
CA ILE A 250 24.50 5.78 -20.60
C ILE A 250 25.41 4.74 -19.95
N LEU A 251 24.84 3.61 -19.50
CA LEU A 251 25.53 2.60 -18.70
C LEU A 251 25.88 1.35 -19.50
N ALA A 252 25.07 1.00 -20.51
CA ALA A 252 25.17 -0.24 -21.29
C ALA A 252 25.41 -1.49 -20.41
N PRO A 253 24.58 -1.72 -19.37
CA PRO A 253 24.87 -2.73 -18.37
C PRO A 253 24.76 -4.15 -18.95
N ARG A 254 25.54 -5.08 -18.39
CA ARG A 254 25.45 -6.51 -18.74
C ARG A 254 24.24 -7.21 -18.12
N ARG A 255 23.76 -6.70 -16.99
CA ARG A 255 22.61 -7.23 -16.26
C ARG A 255 21.69 -6.10 -15.83
N TRP A 256 20.39 -6.31 -16.01
CA TRP A 256 19.34 -5.35 -15.73
C TRP A 256 18.46 -5.83 -14.57
N PHE A 257 18.25 -4.94 -13.59
CA PHE A 257 17.36 -5.23 -12.47
C PHE A 257 15.97 -4.66 -12.76
N LEU A 258 14.99 -5.53 -12.98
CA LEU A 258 13.61 -5.14 -13.33
C LEU A 258 12.80 -4.54 -12.17
N SER A 259 13.26 -4.73 -10.92
CA SER A 259 12.74 -4.07 -9.71
C SER A 259 11.23 -4.26 -9.45
N HIS A 260 10.68 -5.44 -9.77
CA HIS A 260 9.33 -5.81 -9.36
C HIS A 260 9.33 -6.31 -7.92
N ASP A 261 9.17 -5.40 -6.96
CA ASP A 261 8.95 -5.69 -5.54
C ASP A 261 7.69 -5.01 -5.01
N GLU A 262 7.07 -5.63 -4.01
CA GLU A 262 6.03 -5.06 -3.17
C GLU A 262 4.91 -4.29 -3.92
N ILE A 263 4.39 -4.89 -4.99
CA ILE A 263 3.26 -4.33 -5.76
C ILE A 263 1.97 -4.56 -4.98
N ARG A 264 1.62 -3.59 -4.13
CA ARG A 264 0.53 -3.70 -3.14
C ARG A 264 -0.85 -3.33 -3.68
N VAL A 265 -0.94 -2.81 -4.90
CA VAL A 265 -2.19 -2.47 -5.60
C VAL A 265 -2.05 -2.93 -7.06
N ALA A 266 -2.97 -3.77 -7.54
CA ALA A 266 -2.95 -4.27 -8.91
C ALA A 266 -4.31 -4.82 -9.36
N ASN A 267 -4.49 -4.97 -10.68
CA ASN A 267 -5.59 -5.69 -11.32
C ASN A 267 -6.99 -5.05 -11.16
N TRP A 268 -7.05 -3.72 -11.13
CA TRP A 268 -8.30 -2.96 -10.96
C TRP A 268 -8.80 -2.26 -12.23
N SER A 269 -8.02 -2.20 -13.31
CA SER A 269 -8.46 -1.47 -14.51
C SER A 269 -9.53 -2.24 -15.28
N ALA A 270 -10.37 -1.52 -16.02
CA ALA A 270 -11.44 -2.11 -16.81
C ALA A 270 -10.96 -3.19 -17.80
N PRO A 271 -9.83 -3.03 -18.53
CA PRO A 271 -9.31 -4.08 -19.41
C PRO A 271 -8.87 -5.34 -18.67
N GLU A 272 -8.27 -5.17 -17.48
CA GLU A 272 -7.83 -6.29 -16.63
C GLU A 272 -9.03 -7.08 -16.11
N ILE A 273 -10.04 -6.38 -15.58
CA ILE A 273 -11.29 -6.95 -15.10
C ILE A 273 -12.02 -7.68 -16.23
N ALA A 274 -12.17 -7.04 -17.40
CA ALA A 274 -12.85 -7.62 -18.55
C ALA A 274 -12.13 -8.86 -19.11
N ALA A 275 -10.81 -8.93 -18.99
CA ALA A 275 -10.04 -10.10 -19.41
C ALA A 275 -10.20 -11.31 -18.48
N GLY A 276 -10.76 -11.13 -17.28
CA GLY A 276 -10.97 -12.21 -16.30
C GLY A 276 -9.67 -12.85 -15.79
N ARG A 277 -8.55 -12.13 -15.91
CA ARG A 277 -7.21 -12.60 -15.51
C ARG A 277 -6.99 -12.37 -14.02
N THR A 278 -6.23 -13.27 -13.39
CA THR A 278 -5.77 -13.06 -12.01
C THR A 278 -4.69 -11.96 -11.99
N ALA A 279 -4.45 -11.34 -10.83
CA ALA A 279 -3.35 -10.40 -10.70
C ALA A 279 -1.99 -11.06 -10.97
N GLY A 280 -1.84 -12.35 -10.63
CA GLY A 280 -0.70 -13.18 -10.95
C GLY A 280 -0.49 -13.28 -12.47
N ASP A 281 -1.53 -13.60 -13.24
CA ASP A 281 -1.45 -13.63 -14.70
C ASP A 281 -1.02 -12.27 -15.28
N VAL A 282 -1.61 -11.18 -14.78
CA VAL A 282 -1.30 -9.83 -15.27
C VAL A 282 0.16 -9.48 -14.95
N LEU A 283 0.64 -9.78 -13.74
CA LEU A 283 2.04 -9.56 -13.36
C LEU A 283 3.00 -10.44 -14.17
N ALA A 284 2.64 -11.71 -14.43
CA ALA A 284 3.42 -12.62 -15.28
C ALA A 284 3.58 -12.05 -16.70
N ALA A 285 2.50 -11.54 -17.29
CA ALA A 285 2.57 -10.90 -18.60
C ALA A 285 3.38 -9.59 -18.56
N ASN A 286 3.28 -8.81 -17.48
CA ASN A 286 4.03 -7.58 -17.31
C ASN A 286 5.54 -7.84 -17.27
N VAL A 287 6.01 -8.73 -16.38
CA VAL A 287 7.45 -9.02 -16.24
C VAL A 287 8.03 -9.63 -17.52
N ALA A 288 7.28 -10.52 -18.19
CA ALA A 288 7.68 -11.08 -19.48
C ALA A 288 7.83 -10.00 -20.56
N ARG A 289 6.91 -9.02 -20.60
CA ARG A 289 6.97 -7.90 -21.53
C ARG A 289 8.14 -6.97 -21.22
N CYS A 290 8.39 -6.62 -19.96
CA CYS A 290 9.54 -5.81 -19.55
C CYS A 290 10.87 -6.51 -19.92
N ALA A 291 10.98 -7.82 -19.65
CA ALA A 291 12.13 -8.61 -20.08
C ALA A 291 12.33 -8.59 -21.61
N GLY A 292 11.24 -8.71 -22.37
CA GLY A 292 11.25 -8.61 -23.83
C GLY A 292 11.73 -7.25 -24.35
N ILE A 293 11.29 -6.16 -23.74
CA ILE A 293 11.71 -4.80 -24.09
C ILE A 293 13.23 -4.62 -23.89
N VAL A 294 13.77 -5.06 -22.74
CA VAL A 294 15.21 -5.02 -22.49
C VAL A 294 15.98 -5.83 -23.54
N ARG A 295 15.53 -7.06 -23.83
CA ARG A 295 16.21 -7.95 -24.78
C ARG A 295 16.08 -7.55 -26.23
N ALA A 296 15.01 -6.86 -26.61
CA ALA A 296 14.88 -6.27 -27.95
C ALA A 296 16.01 -5.25 -28.20
N ARG A 297 16.46 -4.55 -27.15
CA ARG A 297 17.57 -3.59 -27.22
C ARG A 297 18.94 -4.24 -27.06
N GLN A 298 19.07 -5.17 -26.12
CA GLN A 298 20.30 -5.91 -25.82
C GLN A 298 19.99 -7.41 -25.69
N PRO A 299 20.10 -8.21 -26.77
CA PRO A 299 19.71 -9.62 -26.77
C PRO A 299 20.40 -10.48 -25.71
N GLU A 300 21.67 -10.19 -25.42
CA GLU A 300 22.49 -10.91 -24.43
C GLU A 300 22.38 -10.33 -23.01
N ALA A 301 21.40 -9.44 -22.75
CA ALA A 301 21.20 -8.86 -21.44
C ALA A 301 20.82 -9.93 -20.41
N GLY A 302 21.62 -10.05 -19.35
CA GLY A 302 21.20 -10.73 -18.14
C GLY A 302 20.07 -9.95 -17.46
N LEU A 303 19.15 -10.65 -16.81
CA LEU A 303 18.05 -10.02 -16.08
C LEU A 303 18.08 -10.48 -14.62
N CYS A 304 17.65 -9.60 -13.71
CA CYS A 304 17.35 -9.96 -12.33
C CYS A 304 16.10 -9.26 -11.80
N VAL A 305 15.49 -9.87 -10.78
CA VAL A 305 14.24 -9.38 -10.16
C VAL A 305 14.20 -9.74 -8.67
N TRP A 306 13.48 -8.96 -7.87
CA TRP A 306 13.20 -9.30 -6.48
C TRP A 306 12.25 -10.51 -6.41
N SER A 307 12.43 -11.38 -5.42
CA SER A 307 11.70 -12.65 -5.38
C SER A 307 10.24 -12.55 -4.94
N ASP A 308 9.91 -11.59 -4.10
CA ASP A 308 8.70 -11.60 -3.27
C ASP A 308 7.41 -11.66 -4.07
N MET A 309 7.32 -10.89 -5.15
CA MET A 309 6.15 -10.83 -6.00
C MET A 309 5.96 -12.09 -6.85
N PHE A 310 6.93 -13.00 -6.84
CA PHE A 310 6.97 -14.26 -7.59
C PHE A 310 7.15 -15.48 -6.68
N ASP A 311 7.12 -15.31 -5.37
CA ASP A 311 7.34 -16.38 -4.40
C ASP A 311 6.03 -16.70 -3.64
N PRO A 312 5.46 -17.91 -3.79
CA PRO A 312 4.23 -18.31 -3.10
C PRO A 312 4.40 -18.40 -1.58
N HIS A 313 5.63 -18.47 -1.08
CA HIS A 313 5.95 -18.45 0.33
C HIS A 313 6.11 -17.02 0.87
N HIS A 314 6.00 -16.00 0.00
CA HIS A 314 6.13 -14.58 0.31
C HIS A 314 4.90 -13.75 -0.13
N ASN A 315 5.01 -12.91 -1.16
CA ASN A 315 3.95 -11.98 -1.58
C ASN A 315 3.08 -12.52 -2.73
N ALA A 316 3.49 -13.58 -3.45
CA ALA A 316 2.72 -14.15 -4.56
C ALA A 316 1.56 -15.06 -4.09
N ARG A 317 0.60 -14.46 -3.38
CA ARG A 317 -0.52 -15.14 -2.71
C ARG A 317 -1.83 -14.37 -2.82
N ASP A 318 -2.89 -14.97 -2.30
CA ASP A 318 -4.21 -14.35 -2.18
C ASP A 318 -4.21 -13.19 -1.18
N ALA A 319 -5.10 -12.23 -1.39
CA ALA A 319 -5.38 -11.13 -0.47
C ALA A 319 -4.14 -10.30 -0.05
N PHE A 320 -3.13 -10.19 -0.93
CA PHE A 320 -1.99 -9.31 -0.71
C PHE A 320 -2.42 -7.84 -0.83
N TYR A 321 -2.46 -7.13 0.30
CA TYR A 321 -2.83 -5.71 0.36
C TYR A 321 -4.13 -5.39 -0.40
N LEU A 322 -4.07 -4.47 -1.35
CA LEU A 322 -5.14 -3.95 -2.17
C LEU A 322 -5.08 -4.54 -3.59
N VAL A 323 -4.43 -5.69 -3.79
CA VAL A 323 -4.47 -6.41 -5.07
C VAL A 323 -5.84 -7.04 -5.32
N ASN A 324 -6.39 -6.89 -6.52
CA ASN A 324 -7.64 -7.54 -6.91
C ASN A 324 -7.39 -8.99 -7.35
N GLY A 325 -7.77 -9.94 -6.49
CA GLY A 325 -7.55 -11.37 -6.71
C GLY A 325 -6.20 -11.85 -6.19
N THR A 326 -5.69 -12.93 -6.79
CA THR A 326 -4.45 -13.60 -6.36
C THR A 326 -3.24 -13.19 -7.17
N LEU A 327 -2.09 -13.08 -6.52
CA LEU A 327 -0.78 -12.99 -7.19
C LEU A 327 -0.15 -14.36 -7.46
N ALA A 328 -0.75 -15.46 -6.99
CA ALA A 328 -0.27 -16.80 -7.29
C ALA A 328 -0.18 -17.02 -8.81
N GLY A 329 0.89 -17.67 -9.26
CA GLY A 329 1.16 -17.89 -10.68
C GLY A 329 1.94 -16.76 -11.36
N SER A 330 2.21 -15.64 -10.69
CA SER A 330 3.02 -14.53 -11.24
C SER A 330 4.38 -14.98 -11.76
N TRP A 331 4.98 -15.99 -11.11
CA TRP A 331 6.28 -16.56 -11.46
C TRP A 331 6.33 -17.26 -12.82
N GLU A 332 5.19 -17.55 -13.45
CA GLU A 332 5.15 -18.16 -14.78
C GLU A 332 5.59 -17.19 -15.87
N GLY A 333 5.65 -15.89 -15.58
CA GLY A 333 6.18 -14.87 -16.49
C GLY A 333 7.70 -14.75 -16.49
N LEU A 334 8.40 -15.39 -15.53
CA LEU A 334 9.85 -15.24 -15.38
C LEU A 334 10.61 -15.97 -16.50
N PRO A 335 11.51 -15.30 -17.24
CA PRO A 335 12.44 -15.98 -18.14
C PRO A 335 13.28 -17.01 -17.38
N ARG A 336 13.49 -18.19 -17.96
CA ARG A 336 14.21 -19.31 -17.29
C ARG A 336 15.61 -18.94 -16.82
N ASP A 337 16.27 -18.02 -17.53
CA ASP A 337 17.63 -17.57 -17.25
C ASP A 337 17.70 -16.30 -16.40
N LEU A 338 16.55 -15.83 -15.88
CA LEU A 338 16.49 -14.68 -14.98
C LEU A 338 17.06 -15.05 -13.60
N LEU A 339 17.94 -14.21 -13.08
CA LEU A 339 18.54 -14.31 -11.75
C LEU A 339 17.59 -13.75 -10.68
N VAL A 340 17.18 -14.57 -9.72
CA VAL A 340 16.27 -14.15 -8.66
C VAL A 340 17.06 -13.57 -7.48
N ILE A 341 16.74 -12.35 -7.06
CA ILE A 341 17.28 -11.73 -5.86
C ILE A 341 16.34 -12.05 -4.71
N ASN A 342 16.69 -13.08 -3.94
CA ASN A 342 15.82 -13.68 -2.94
C ASN A 342 15.96 -13.01 -1.58
N TRP A 343 14.84 -12.57 -1.01
CA TRP A 343 14.84 -11.81 0.25
C TRP A 343 13.83 -12.27 1.31
N ASN A 344 13.17 -13.41 1.13
CA ASN A 344 12.23 -13.95 2.12
C ASN A 344 12.92 -14.57 3.35
N SER A 345 13.41 -13.72 4.26
CA SER A 345 14.10 -14.17 5.47
C SER A 345 13.17 -14.89 6.46
N GLY A 346 11.86 -14.80 6.27
CA GLY A 346 10.89 -15.53 7.11
C GLY A 346 10.73 -17.01 6.75
N LYS A 347 11.06 -17.39 5.51
CA LYS A 347 10.98 -18.77 4.99
C LYS A 347 12.09 -19.08 3.99
N PRO A 348 13.37 -18.94 4.39
CA PRO A 348 14.49 -19.04 3.45
C PRO A 348 14.55 -20.41 2.76
N ALA A 349 14.27 -21.50 3.47
CA ALA A 349 14.35 -22.86 2.91
C ALA A 349 13.28 -23.13 1.85
N GLU A 350 12.04 -22.72 2.09
CA GLU A 350 10.95 -22.87 1.14
C GLU A 350 11.17 -22.00 -0.09
N SER A 351 11.53 -20.73 0.12
CA SER A 351 11.75 -19.77 -0.94
C SER A 351 12.92 -20.13 -1.84
N THR A 352 14.09 -20.48 -1.28
CA THR A 352 15.24 -20.81 -2.13
C THR A 352 15.01 -22.10 -2.90
N ARG A 353 14.38 -23.11 -2.27
CA ARG A 353 14.03 -24.35 -2.94
C ARG A 353 13.04 -24.13 -4.08
N PHE A 354 12.00 -23.30 -3.88
CA PHE A 354 10.99 -23.02 -4.90
C PHE A 354 11.62 -22.51 -6.21
N PHE A 355 12.53 -21.53 -6.13
CA PHE A 355 13.21 -21.00 -7.32
C PHE A 355 14.24 -21.98 -7.90
N ALA A 356 14.95 -22.71 -7.05
CA ALA A 356 15.92 -23.73 -7.49
C ALA A 356 15.24 -24.88 -8.26
N ASP A 357 14.10 -25.38 -7.77
CA ASP A 357 13.31 -26.44 -8.40
C ASP A 357 12.77 -25.99 -9.79
N ARG A 358 12.67 -24.68 -10.02
CA ARG A 358 12.29 -24.07 -11.31
C ARG A 358 13.50 -23.74 -12.20
N GLY A 359 14.71 -23.97 -11.72
CA GLY A 359 15.96 -23.77 -12.45
C GLY A 359 16.50 -22.34 -12.44
N HIS A 360 15.97 -21.45 -11.59
CA HIS A 360 16.49 -20.09 -11.46
C HIS A 360 17.76 -20.06 -10.60
N GLU A 361 18.78 -19.39 -11.11
CA GLU A 361 19.92 -18.97 -10.30
C GLU A 361 19.47 -17.90 -9.30
N GLN A 362 20.12 -17.82 -8.12
CA GLN A 362 19.69 -16.93 -7.04
C GLN A 362 20.85 -16.15 -6.42
N VAL A 363 20.58 -14.92 -6.00
CA VAL A 363 21.41 -14.17 -5.03
C VAL A 363 20.60 -14.01 -3.75
N LEU A 364 21.21 -14.31 -2.60
CA LEU A 364 20.54 -14.21 -1.30
C LEU A 364 20.75 -12.80 -0.72
N ALA A 365 19.71 -11.97 -0.73
CA ALA A 365 19.73 -10.65 -0.12
C ALA A 365 19.38 -10.78 1.37
N GLY A 366 20.41 -10.73 2.22
CA GLY A 366 20.30 -11.20 3.62
C GLY A 366 20.68 -10.18 4.70
N PHE A 367 21.05 -8.96 4.33
CA PHE A 367 21.18 -7.85 5.29
C PHE A 367 20.08 -6.84 5.03
N TYR A 368 19.45 -6.34 6.11
CA TYR A 368 18.41 -5.31 6.13
C TYR A 368 18.51 -4.49 7.41
N ASP A 369 19.68 -3.90 7.66
CA ASP A 369 19.97 -3.10 8.88
C ASP A 369 19.77 -3.86 10.20
N GLY A 370 19.90 -5.19 10.14
CA GLY A 370 19.64 -6.13 11.22
C GLY A 370 20.89 -6.89 11.68
N PRO A 371 20.72 -8.06 12.31
CA PRO A 371 21.84 -8.93 12.67
C PRO A 371 22.57 -9.46 11.43
N VAL A 372 23.88 -9.23 11.34
CA VAL A 372 24.70 -9.71 10.20
C VAL A 372 24.70 -11.23 10.04
N ASP A 373 24.58 -11.98 11.14
CA ASP A 373 24.58 -13.45 11.11
C ASP A 373 23.32 -14.07 10.51
N ALA A 374 22.27 -13.28 10.23
CA ALA A 374 21.05 -13.77 9.59
C ALA A 374 21.34 -14.45 8.23
N ILE A 375 22.39 -14.04 7.52
CA ILE A 375 22.82 -14.67 6.27
C ILE A 375 23.23 -16.14 6.44
N ARG A 376 23.66 -16.55 7.63
CA ARG A 376 24.07 -17.95 7.87
C ARG A 376 22.90 -18.91 7.75
N GLU A 377 21.69 -18.48 8.09
CA GLU A 377 20.48 -19.29 7.91
C GLU A 377 20.19 -19.51 6.44
N TRP A 378 20.25 -18.44 5.63
CA TRP A 378 20.14 -18.50 4.17
C TRP A 378 21.15 -19.46 3.53
N LEU A 379 22.41 -19.40 3.96
CA LEU A 379 23.45 -20.29 3.46
C LEU A 379 23.23 -21.75 3.87
N ARG A 380 22.62 -22.01 5.03
CA ARG A 380 22.22 -23.37 5.45
C ARG A 380 21.03 -23.86 4.63
N ALA A 381 20.04 -23.01 4.43
CA ALA A 381 18.83 -23.29 3.66
C ALA A 381 19.11 -23.58 2.18
N SER A 382 20.21 -23.05 1.64
CA SER A 382 20.63 -23.22 0.25
C SER A 382 21.69 -24.29 0.02
N ARG A 383 22.07 -25.11 1.01
CA ARG A 383 23.17 -26.09 0.86
C ARG A 383 22.97 -27.11 -0.27
N ASP A 384 21.72 -27.42 -0.60
CA ASP A 384 21.36 -28.45 -1.55
C ASP A 384 21.17 -27.91 -2.99
N HIS A 385 21.41 -26.62 -3.23
CA HIS A 385 21.34 -26.00 -4.56
C HIS A 385 22.31 -24.84 -4.71
N ALA A 386 22.81 -24.61 -5.93
CA ALA A 386 23.76 -23.53 -6.17
C ALA A 386 23.08 -22.15 -6.05
N VAL A 387 23.78 -21.21 -5.43
CA VAL A 387 23.45 -19.78 -5.41
C VAL A 387 24.64 -19.00 -5.98
N ALA A 388 24.35 -17.92 -6.72
CA ALA A 388 25.36 -17.08 -7.37
C ALA A 388 26.18 -16.25 -6.37
N GLY A 389 25.61 -15.97 -5.20
CA GLY A 389 26.24 -15.17 -4.16
C GLY A 389 25.24 -14.64 -3.14
N VAL A 390 25.71 -13.71 -2.32
CA VAL A 390 24.88 -12.99 -1.34
C VAL A 390 24.95 -11.48 -1.59
N MET A 391 23.91 -10.76 -1.17
CA MET A 391 23.79 -9.31 -1.31
C MET A 391 23.62 -8.66 0.06
N TYR A 392 24.44 -7.63 0.31
CA TYR A 392 24.30 -6.73 1.45
C TYR A 392 23.35 -5.58 1.07
N THR A 393 22.19 -5.50 1.71
CA THR A 393 21.20 -4.46 1.43
C THR A 393 21.02 -3.57 2.67
N THR A 394 21.25 -2.28 2.54
CA THR A 394 21.05 -1.31 3.63
C THR A 394 20.04 -0.27 3.17
N TRP A 395 19.05 0.01 4.01
CA TRP A 395 18.09 1.10 3.81
C TRP A 395 18.48 2.36 4.60
N ARG A 396 19.54 2.27 5.42
CA ARG A 396 20.05 3.37 6.25
C ARG A 396 21.43 3.86 5.84
N ASP A 397 21.91 3.43 4.67
CA ASP A 397 23.28 3.64 4.23
C ASP A 397 24.35 3.23 5.28
N ASP A 398 24.03 2.26 6.14
CA ASP A 398 24.99 1.71 7.09
C ASP A 398 25.89 0.71 6.37
N TYR A 399 27.09 1.17 5.98
CA TYR A 399 28.13 0.31 5.42
C TYR A 399 29.16 -0.15 6.45
N SER A 400 29.03 0.26 7.72
CA SER A 400 29.97 -0.11 8.78
C SER A 400 29.95 -1.61 9.11
N ARG A 401 28.88 -2.31 8.72
CA ARG A 401 28.67 -3.74 8.96
C ARG A 401 29.07 -4.62 7.78
N LEU A 402 29.53 -4.03 6.68
CA LEU A 402 29.80 -4.76 5.43
C LEU A 402 30.89 -5.82 5.61
N GLU A 403 31.98 -5.52 6.31
CA GLU A 403 33.04 -6.49 6.61
C GLU A 403 32.53 -7.65 7.46
N ALA A 404 31.80 -7.34 8.55
CA ALA A 404 31.21 -8.36 9.41
C ALA A 404 30.18 -9.24 8.69
N PHE A 405 29.43 -8.67 7.74
CA PHE A 405 28.54 -9.45 6.89
C PHE A 405 29.31 -10.34 5.91
N ALA A 406 30.38 -9.85 5.30
CA ALA A 406 31.23 -10.66 4.43
C ALA A 406 31.86 -11.84 5.20
N ASP A 407 32.32 -11.61 6.43
CA ASP A 407 32.80 -12.67 7.33
C ASP A 407 31.68 -13.65 7.70
N ALA A 408 30.45 -13.18 7.92
CA ALA A 408 29.32 -14.07 8.19
C ALA A 408 28.95 -14.95 6.98
N ALA A 409 29.09 -14.40 5.76
CA ALA A 409 28.72 -15.06 4.52
C ALA A 409 29.79 -16.00 3.96
N TRP A 410 31.07 -15.61 4.08
CA TRP A 410 32.20 -16.29 3.45
C TRP A 410 33.36 -16.57 4.41
N GLY A 411 33.36 -15.99 5.61
CA GLY A 411 34.35 -16.30 6.64
C GLY A 411 34.21 -17.76 7.07
N GLN A 412 35.33 -18.48 7.03
CA GLN A 412 35.40 -19.92 7.32
C GLN A 412 35.01 -20.25 8.75
#